data_AF-A0A532DRA1-F1
#
_entry.id   AF-A0A532DRA1-F1
#
_cell.length_a   1.000
_cell.length_b   1.000
_cell.length_c   1.000
_cell.angle_alpha   90.00
_cell.angle_beta   90.00
_cell.angle_gamma   90.00
#
_symmetry.space_group_name_H-M   'P 1'
#
loop_
_entity.id
_entity.type
_entity.pdbx_description
1 polymer ?
#
loop_
_entity_poly.entity_id
_entity_poly.type
_entity_poly.pdbx_seq_one_letter_code
_entity_poly.pdbx_strand_id
1 'polypeptide(L)'
;MRMTYIDSSRSYLLGFFSSLIVVASVLGAFGIPLVSSEGMTIRSYLVHGDLPNAADDTAWQQVSPITIPLSGQVITRPVWPEPTVHALTVRSIHNGTEIAFLLEWQDNTKNDRLTPGTFRDGVAIGLPLGDAPAFFCMGQLDHYVNIWHWKADWQTDIDRRAARASEKKEGEVRTFEVIPRRVSSVEDLIGGGFSTLTTKDKQGRVQGQAVWKDGVWHVVMRRPLVSEEQENEATLVPGRMQTVSFAVWNGENKERNGQKAVAPWFQLSIDPVAKL
;
A
#
# COMPACT_ATOMS: atom_id res chain seq x y z
N MET A 1 32.10 -3.25 -65.73
CA MET A 1 31.56 -4.41 -64.99
C MET A 1 31.23 -3.93 -63.58
N ARG A 2 29.95 -3.66 -63.29
CA ARG A 2 29.48 -3.04 -62.03
C ARG A 2 28.96 -4.17 -61.14
N MET A 3 29.73 -4.56 -60.11
CA MET A 3 29.38 -5.67 -59.21
C MET A 3 28.66 -5.10 -57.98
N THR A 4 27.48 -5.65 -57.70
CA THR A 4 26.54 -5.30 -56.64
C THR A 4 27.05 -5.69 -55.26
N TYR A 5 27.25 -4.71 -54.37
CA TYR A 5 27.61 -4.89 -52.95
C TYR A 5 26.48 -4.34 -52.06
N ILE A 6 25.24 -4.79 -52.26
CA ILE A 6 24.13 -4.44 -51.37
C ILE A 6 23.20 -5.66 -51.29
N ASP A 7 23.48 -6.61 -50.39
CA ASP A 7 22.43 -7.56 -50.00
C ASP A 7 22.70 -8.30 -48.67
N SER A 8 23.96 -8.66 -48.40
CA SER A 8 24.29 -9.54 -47.26
C SER A 8 23.91 -8.99 -45.88
N SER A 9 24.11 -7.68 -45.64
CA SER A 9 23.78 -7.02 -44.37
C SER A 9 22.29 -7.11 -44.02
N ARG A 10 21.38 -7.03 -45.02
CA ARG A 10 19.94 -7.08 -44.79
C ARG A 10 19.48 -8.50 -44.44
N SER A 11 20.11 -9.52 -45.04
CA SER A 11 19.85 -10.93 -44.73
C SER A 11 20.26 -11.27 -43.29
N TYR A 12 21.41 -10.77 -42.82
CA TYR A 12 21.86 -10.97 -41.44
C TYR A 12 20.95 -10.25 -40.43
N LEU A 13 20.50 -9.03 -40.75
CA LEU A 13 19.55 -8.31 -39.90
C LEU A 13 18.21 -9.04 -39.81
N LEU A 14 17.67 -9.50 -40.93
CA LEU A 14 16.41 -10.26 -40.99
C LEU A 14 16.51 -11.58 -40.22
N GLY A 15 17.65 -12.28 -40.31
CA GLY A 15 17.93 -13.48 -39.52
C GLY A 15 17.97 -13.20 -38.02
N PHE A 16 18.62 -12.11 -37.61
CA PHE A 16 18.69 -11.69 -36.22
C PHE A 16 17.29 -11.37 -35.64
N PHE A 17 16.48 -10.57 -36.32
CA PHE A 17 15.12 -10.24 -35.87
C PHE A 17 14.21 -11.48 -35.81
N SER A 18 14.31 -12.38 -36.80
CA SER A 18 13.55 -13.63 -36.80
C SER A 18 13.92 -14.53 -35.62
N SER A 19 15.22 -14.61 -35.28
CA SER A 19 15.69 -15.37 -34.12
C SER A 19 15.12 -14.82 -32.80
N LEU A 20 15.01 -13.50 -32.69
CA LEU A 20 14.51 -12.82 -31.50
C LEU A 20 13.01 -13.08 -31.27
N ILE A 21 12.23 -13.13 -32.35
CA ILE A 21 10.80 -13.48 -32.31
C ILE A 21 10.59 -14.94 -31.93
N VAL A 22 11.42 -15.85 -32.45
CA VAL A 22 11.35 -17.28 -32.10
C VAL A 22 11.67 -17.47 -30.61
N VAL A 23 12.73 -16.83 -30.11
CA VAL A 23 13.08 -16.86 -28.68
C VAL A 23 11.93 -16.32 -27.83
N ALA A 24 11.36 -15.16 -28.18
CA ALA A 24 10.22 -14.59 -27.46
C ALA A 24 8.99 -15.52 -27.45
N SER A 25 8.71 -16.19 -28.57
CA SER A 25 7.60 -17.15 -28.69
C SER A 25 7.82 -18.41 -27.86
N VAL A 26 9.06 -18.91 -27.81
CA VAL A 26 9.45 -20.06 -26.98
C VAL A 26 9.33 -19.70 -25.49
N LEU A 27 9.83 -18.52 -25.08
CA LEU A 27 9.69 -18.03 -23.71
C LEU A 27 8.20 -17.94 -23.31
N GLY A 28 7.36 -17.38 -24.18
CA GLY A 28 5.91 -17.34 -23.97
C GLY A 28 5.26 -18.73 -23.85
N ALA A 29 5.68 -19.70 -24.67
CA ALA A 29 5.16 -21.07 -24.61
C ALA A 29 5.55 -21.81 -23.31
N PHE A 30 6.67 -21.45 -22.70
CA PHE A 30 7.10 -21.96 -21.39
C PHE A 30 6.54 -21.16 -20.21
N GLY A 31 5.58 -20.25 -20.44
CA GLY A 31 4.98 -19.43 -19.39
C GLY A 31 5.94 -18.42 -18.76
N ILE A 32 7.09 -18.16 -19.41
CA ILE A 32 8.00 -17.10 -18.99
C ILE A 32 7.39 -15.78 -19.47
N PRO A 33 6.98 -14.88 -18.56
CA PRO A 33 6.35 -13.63 -18.96
C PRO A 33 7.34 -12.83 -19.79
N LEU A 34 6.95 -12.48 -21.01
CA LEU A 34 7.59 -11.41 -21.77
C LEU A 34 7.32 -10.12 -20.98
N VAL A 35 8.32 -9.68 -20.22
CA VAL A 35 8.17 -8.50 -19.36
C VAL A 35 7.97 -7.29 -20.27
N SER A 36 6.74 -6.80 -20.33
CA SER A 36 6.46 -5.45 -20.80
C SER A 36 6.93 -4.47 -19.73
N SER A 37 7.63 -3.41 -20.14
CA SER A 37 8.02 -2.29 -19.28
C SER A 37 6.83 -1.35 -18.96
N GLU A 38 5.59 -1.77 -19.19
CA GLU A 38 4.45 -1.04 -18.64
C GLU A 38 4.59 -1.05 -17.11
N GLY A 39 4.83 0.13 -16.54
CA GLY A 39 4.96 0.29 -15.10
C GLY A 39 3.73 -0.29 -14.41
N MET A 40 3.91 -0.93 -13.27
CA MET A 40 2.81 -1.47 -12.49
C MET A 40 1.90 -0.31 -12.03
N THR A 41 0.81 -0.09 -12.75
CA THR A 41 -0.21 0.91 -12.40
C THR A 41 -1.23 0.27 -11.48
N ILE A 42 -1.36 0.83 -10.28
CA ILE A 42 -2.42 0.50 -9.34
C ILE A 42 -3.66 1.29 -9.77
N ARG A 43 -4.72 0.59 -10.13
CA ARG A 43 -5.99 1.21 -10.52
C ARG A 43 -6.95 1.26 -9.33
N SER A 44 -7.50 2.44 -9.08
CA SER A 44 -8.64 2.63 -8.18
C SER A 44 -9.91 2.65 -9.04
N TYR A 45 -10.72 1.61 -8.92
CA TYR A 45 -11.92 1.43 -9.75
C TYR A 45 -13.09 2.25 -9.20
N LEU A 46 -13.85 2.89 -10.10
CA LEU A 46 -15.09 3.54 -9.72
C LEU A 46 -16.16 2.48 -9.38
N VAL A 47 -16.73 2.56 -8.18
CA VAL A 47 -17.85 1.73 -7.73
C VAL A 47 -19.03 2.61 -7.32
N HIS A 48 -20.24 2.06 -7.40
CA HIS A 48 -21.46 2.74 -6.97
C HIS A 48 -21.81 2.40 -5.52
N GLY A 49 -22.25 3.40 -4.75
CA GLY A 49 -22.67 3.23 -3.36
C GLY A 49 -21.55 3.47 -2.35
N ASP A 50 -21.76 2.97 -1.13
CA ASP A 50 -20.80 3.11 -0.03
C ASP A 50 -19.60 2.19 -0.22
N LEU A 51 -18.43 2.65 0.24
CA LEU A 51 -17.23 1.83 0.19
C LEU A 51 -17.22 0.79 1.33
N PRO A 52 -16.71 -0.43 1.07
CA PRO A 52 -16.61 -1.47 2.06
C PRO A 52 -15.69 -1.05 3.20
N ASN A 53 -16.11 -1.34 4.43
CA ASN A 53 -15.25 -1.24 5.60
C ASN A 53 -14.45 -2.52 5.82
N ALA A 54 -14.99 -3.67 5.42
CA ALA A 54 -14.41 -4.97 5.70
C ALA A 54 -13.71 -5.59 4.48
N ALA A 55 -12.71 -6.41 4.74
CA ALA A 55 -11.95 -7.09 3.70
C ALA A 55 -12.72 -8.20 2.98
N ASP A 56 -13.75 -8.78 3.61
CA ASP A 56 -14.58 -9.87 3.08
C ASP A 56 -15.78 -9.39 2.26
N ASP A 57 -15.90 -8.06 2.06
CA ASP A 57 -16.98 -7.49 1.26
C ASP A 57 -16.88 -7.89 -0.22
N THR A 58 -18.03 -8.21 -0.81
CA THR A 58 -18.17 -8.61 -2.22
C THR A 58 -17.69 -7.54 -3.21
N ALA A 59 -17.68 -6.26 -2.84
CA ALA A 59 -17.17 -5.18 -3.70
C ALA A 59 -15.73 -5.43 -4.15
N TRP A 60 -14.90 -6.07 -3.31
CA TRP A 60 -13.51 -6.39 -3.63
C TRP A 60 -13.35 -7.48 -4.70
N GLN A 61 -14.37 -8.33 -4.89
CA GLN A 61 -14.35 -9.41 -5.88
C GLN A 61 -14.45 -8.90 -7.33
N GLN A 62 -14.97 -7.68 -7.51
CA GLN A 62 -15.11 -7.04 -8.82
C GLN A 62 -13.81 -6.39 -9.30
N VAL A 63 -12.76 -6.41 -8.47
CA VAL A 63 -11.52 -5.67 -8.68
C VAL A 63 -10.34 -6.63 -8.75
N SER A 64 -9.57 -6.52 -9.84
CA SER A 64 -8.35 -7.30 -9.99
C SER A 64 -7.29 -6.81 -9.00
N PRO A 65 -6.70 -7.71 -8.19
CA PRO A 65 -5.57 -7.36 -7.35
C PRO A 65 -4.31 -7.11 -8.18
N ILE A 66 -3.42 -6.27 -7.65
CA ILE A 66 -2.06 -6.14 -8.13
C ILE A 66 -1.09 -6.52 -7.01
N THR A 67 -0.13 -7.39 -7.30
CA THR A 67 0.89 -7.79 -6.34
C THR A 67 2.15 -6.95 -6.56
N ILE A 68 2.49 -6.17 -5.54
CA ILE A 68 3.63 -5.27 -5.54
C ILE A 68 4.80 -5.95 -4.81
N PRO A 69 5.99 -6.05 -5.43
CA PRO A 69 7.17 -6.57 -4.76
C PRO A 69 7.67 -5.57 -3.71
N LEU A 70 8.09 -6.10 -2.57
CA LEU A 70 8.69 -5.34 -1.48
C LEU A 70 10.16 -5.72 -1.30
N SER A 71 10.98 -4.73 -0.97
CA SER A 71 12.40 -4.90 -0.68
C SER A 71 12.74 -4.37 0.71
N GLY A 72 13.82 -4.88 1.31
CA GLY A 72 14.31 -4.36 2.59
C GLY A 72 14.76 -2.90 2.49
N GLN A 73 14.50 -2.12 3.54
CA GLN A 73 15.03 -0.76 3.61
C GLN A 73 16.55 -0.78 3.81
N VAL A 74 17.30 -0.37 2.78
CA VAL A 74 18.79 -0.33 2.80
C VAL A 74 19.34 1.09 2.63
N ILE A 75 18.48 2.10 2.55
CA ILE A 75 18.89 3.48 2.21
C ILE A 75 19.51 4.22 3.40
N THR A 76 18.95 4.06 4.61
CA THR A 76 19.44 4.72 5.81
C THR A 76 19.76 3.72 6.91
N ARG A 77 20.65 4.11 7.83
CA ARG A 77 20.96 3.29 9.01
C ARG A 77 19.85 3.46 10.08
N PRO A 78 19.50 2.40 10.82
CA PRO A 78 19.96 1.02 10.64
C PRO A 78 19.34 0.39 9.37
N VAL A 79 20.18 -0.28 8.57
CA VAL A 79 19.72 -0.99 7.38
C VAL A 79 19.01 -2.29 7.77
N TRP A 80 18.04 -2.70 6.96
CA TRP A 80 17.27 -3.93 7.13
C TRP A 80 17.12 -4.65 5.79
N PRO A 81 18.16 -5.35 5.31
CA PRO A 81 18.15 -5.96 3.97
C PRO A 81 17.24 -7.19 3.85
N GLU A 82 16.90 -7.83 4.97
CA GLU A 82 16.15 -9.09 5.03
C GLU A 82 14.77 -8.87 5.69
N PRO A 83 13.82 -8.22 4.99
CA PRO A 83 12.43 -8.23 5.45
C PRO A 83 11.87 -9.64 5.29
N THR A 84 10.88 -9.99 6.12
CA THR A 84 10.16 -11.28 5.95
C THR A 84 8.98 -11.18 4.98
N VAL A 85 8.47 -9.97 4.76
CA VAL A 85 7.39 -9.71 3.81
C VAL A 85 7.97 -9.21 2.49
N HIS A 86 7.78 -9.99 1.42
CA HIS A 86 8.36 -9.72 0.10
C HIS A 86 7.35 -9.25 -0.95
N ALA A 87 6.06 -9.32 -0.65
CA ALA A 87 5.00 -8.94 -1.57
C ALA A 87 3.80 -8.37 -0.81
N LEU A 88 3.17 -7.36 -1.39
CA LEU A 88 1.93 -6.77 -0.92
C LEU A 88 0.89 -6.84 -2.04
N THR A 89 -0.23 -7.48 -1.78
CA THR A 89 -1.37 -7.48 -2.71
C THR A 89 -2.25 -6.28 -2.41
N VAL A 90 -2.57 -5.51 -3.45
CA VAL A 90 -3.31 -4.25 -3.35
C VAL A 90 -4.54 -4.31 -4.24
N ARG A 91 -5.69 -3.92 -3.69
CA ARG A 91 -6.89 -3.51 -4.45
C ARG A 91 -7.26 -2.08 -4.06
N SER A 92 -7.80 -1.30 -4.98
CA SER A 92 -8.32 0.02 -4.68
C SER A 92 -9.62 0.29 -5.42
N ILE A 93 -10.53 0.98 -4.72
CA ILE A 93 -11.83 1.42 -5.23
C ILE A 93 -12.15 2.81 -4.72
N HIS A 94 -12.98 3.54 -5.45
CA HIS A 94 -13.52 4.83 -5.03
C HIS A 94 -14.95 4.99 -5.51
N ASN A 95 -15.75 5.79 -4.81
CA ASN A 95 -17.13 6.11 -5.23
C ASN A 95 -17.30 7.57 -5.69
N GLY A 96 -16.17 8.29 -5.85
CA GLY A 96 -16.14 9.70 -6.23
C GLY A 96 -16.17 10.66 -5.04
N THR A 97 -16.52 10.19 -3.84
CA THR A 97 -16.46 10.97 -2.59
C THR A 97 -15.43 10.43 -1.59
N GLU A 98 -15.16 9.13 -1.61
CA GLU A 98 -14.16 8.44 -0.80
C GLU A 98 -13.33 7.50 -1.68
N ILE A 99 -12.17 7.09 -1.17
CA ILE A 99 -11.31 6.05 -1.74
C ILE A 99 -10.95 5.05 -0.64
N ALA A 100 -10.87 3.78 -1.02
CA ALA A 100 -10.46 2.68 -0.17
C ALA A 100 -9.34 1.86 -0.81
N PHE A 101 -8.49 1.29 0.03
CA PHE A 101 -7.44 0.36 -0.32
C PHE A 101 -7.60 -0.90 0.53
N LEU A 102 -7.58 -2.07 -0.11
CA LEU A 102 -7.39 -3.35 0.56
C LEU A 102 -5.95 -3.80 0.34
N LEU A 103 -5.27 -4.05 1.44
CA LEU A 103 -3.85 -4.41 1.51
C LEU A 103 -3.73 -5.78 2.17
N GLU A 104 -3.10 -6.73 1.46
CA GLU A 104 -2.98 -8.10 1.91
C GLU A 104 -1.53 -8.59 1.84
N TRP A 105 -1.03 -9.17 2.92
CA TRP A 105 0.30 -9.79 2.95
C TRP A 105 0.32 -11.02 3.84
N GLN A 106 1.21 -11.95 3.50
CA GLN A 106 1.46 -13.15 4.30
C GLN A 106 2.24 -12.78 5.56
N ASP A 107 1.72 -13.19 6.71
CA ASP A 107 2.35 -13.13 8.01
C ASP A 107 1.87 -14.30 8.87
N ASN A 108 2.75 -15.26 9.14
CA ASN A 108 2.40 -16.46 9.90
C ASN A 108 2.18 -16.17 11.40
N THR A 109 2.51 -14.96 11.82
CA THR A 109 2.30 -14.46 13.17
C THR A 109 1.29 -13.33 13.18
N LYS A 110 0.61 -13.19 14.31
CA LYS A 110 -0.31 -12.09 14.56
C LYS A 110 0.24 -11.26 15.71
N ASN A 111 1.08 -10.26 15.40
CA ASN A 111 1.70 -9.41 16.41
C ASN A 111 0.86 -8.14 16.63
N ASP A 112 -0.27 -8.30 17.32
CA ASP A 112 -1.26 -7.25 17.57
C ASP A 112 -1.24 -6.69 19.00
N ARG A 113 -0.20 -7.01 19.78
CA ARG A 113 -0.01 -6.54 21.15
C ARG A 113 1.42 -6.13 21.43
N LEU A 114 1.54 -5.07 22.23
CA LEU A 114 2.83 -4.54 22.64
C LEU A 114 3.14 -4.90 24.08
N THR A 115 4.31 -5.48 24.26
CA THR A 115 4.98 -5.70 25.53
C THR A 115 6.47 -5.37 25.32
N PRO A 116 7.25 -5.10 26.37
CA PRO A 116 8.68 -4.89 26.22
C PRO A 116 9.33 -6.05 25.45
N GLY A 117 9.93 -5.74 24.30
CA GLY A 117 10.57 -6.73 23.42
C GLY A 117 9.69 -7.30 22.31
N THR A 118 8.39 -6.97 22.26
CA THR A 118 7.54 -7.29 21.10
C THR A 118 7.34 -6.08 20.20
N PHE A 119 7.19 -6.35 18.91
CA PHE A 119 6.92 -5.35 17.89
C PHE A 119 5.57 -5.65 17.25
N ARG A 120 4.93 -4.62 16.71
CA ARG A 120 3.59 -4.74 16.10
C ARG A 120 3.73 -5.03 14.61
N ASP A 121 2.73 -5.70 14.07
CA ASP A 121 2.51 -5.69 12.63
C ASP A 121 1.96 -4.33 12.19
N GLY A 122 2.30 -3.93 10.97
CA GLY A 122 1.85 -2.67 10.41
C GLY A 122 1.98 -2.62 8.90
N VAL A 123 1.17 -1.79 8.27
CA VAL A 123 1.27 -1.46 6.86
C VAL A 123 1.00 0.03 6.68
N ALA A 124 1.69 0.66 5.73
CA ALA A 124 1.51 2.06 5.44
C ALA A 124 1.38 2.35 3.95
N ILE A 125 0.58 3.37 3.65
CA ILE A 125 0.46 4.01 2.34
C ILE A 125 1.15 5.37 2.43
N GLY A 126 2.08 5.66 1.54
CA GLY A 126 2.68 6.98 1.37
C GLY A 126 2.15 7.67 0.12
N LEU A 127 1.74 8.93 0.24
CA LEU A 127 1.22 9.77 -0.83
C LEU A 127 2.00 11.10 -0.83
N PRO A 128 2.56 11.55 -1.97
CA PRO A 128 3.29 12.81 -2.00
C PRO A 128 2.35 13.99 -1.78
N LEU A 129 2.88 15.06 -1.19
CA LEU A 129 2.22 16.36 -1.12
C LEU A 129 2.77 17.25 -2.23
N GLY A 130 1.87 17.84 -3.02
CA GLY A 130 2.20 18.63 -4.21
C GLY A 130 2.49 17.81 -5.46
N ASP A 131 2.92 18.50 -6.52
CA ASP A 131 3.11 17.92 -7.85
C ASP A 131 4.53 17.36 -8.09
N ALA A 132 5.49 17.72 -7.23
CA ALA A 132 6.88 17.30 -7.36
C ALA A 132 7.11 15.97 -6.61
N PRO A 133 7.88 15.03 -7.20
CA PRO A 133 8.12 13.75 -6.56
C PRO A 133 8.96 13.94 -5.29
N ALA A 134 8.32 13.81 -4.14
CA ALA A 134 8.98 13.66 -2.87
C ALA A 134 9.81 12.36 -2.86
N PHE A 135 10.86 12.29 -2.06
CA PHE A 135 11.57 11.03 -1.89
C PHE A 135 10.66 10.03 -1.15
N PHE A 136 10.49 8.81 -1.67
CA PHE A 136 9.52 7.85 -1.11
C PHE A 136 9.84 7.41 0.33
N CYS A 137 11.09 7.57 0.79
CA CYS A 137 11.46 7.32 2.18
C CYS A 137 11.05 8.46 3.11
N MET A 138 9.76 8.78 3.14
CA MET A 138 9.15 9.78 4.02
C MET A 138 9.44 11.25 3.64
N GLY A 139 9.68 11.52 2.37
CA GLY A 139 9.83 12.87 1.83
C GLY A 139 11.27 13.41 1.84
N GLN A 140 11.38 14.70 1.54
CA GLN A 140 12.60 15.50 1.65
C GLN A 140 12.20 16.95 1.96
N LEU A 141 13.17 17.83 2.22
CA LEU A 141 12.88 19.24 2.48
C LEU A 141 12.02 19.83 1.35
N ASP A 142 10.96 20.55 1.72
CA ASP A 142 9.96 21.17 0.83
C ASP A 142 9.15 20.21 -0.05
N HIS A 143 9.33 18.89 0.12
CA HIS A 143 8.55 17.86 -0.56
C HIS A 143 8.11 16.78 0.44
N TYR A 144 6.97 17.05 1.05
CA TYR A 144 6.42 16.22 2.11
C TYR A 144 5.66 15.01 1.56
N VAL A 145 5.47 14.01 2.43
CA VAL A 145 4.66 12.82 2.16
C VAL A 145 3.62 12.71 3.26
N ASN A 146 2.35 12.59 2.88
CA ASN A 146 1.29 12.16 3.77
C ASN A 146 1.28 10.64 3.86
N ILE A 147 1.33 10.11 5.07
CA ILE A 147 1.49 8.68 5.33
C ILE A 147 0.32 8.20 6.18
N TRP A 148 -0.39 7.18 5.70
CA TRP A 148 -1.43 6.48 6.45
C TRP A 148 -0.81 5.21 6.99
N HIS A 149 -0.69 5.08 8.32
CA HIS A 149 -0.02 3.94 8.94
C HIS A 149 -0.99 3.17 9.82
N TRP A 150 -1.46 2.03 9.31
CA TRP A 150 -2.25 1.09 10.10
C TRP A 150 -1.37 0.31 11.07
N LYS A 151 -1.86 0.11 12.28
CA LYS A 151 -1.15 -0.56 13.38
C LYS A 151 -2.02 -1.63 14.02
N ALA A 152 -1.50 -2.86 14.08
CA ALA A 152 -2.26 -4.01 14.58
C ALA A 152 -2.72 -3.87 16.04
N ASP A 153 -1.92 -3.24 16.90
CA ASP A 153 -2.28 -2.97 18.29
C ASP A 153 -3.36 -1.90 18.43
N TRP A 154 -3.39 -0.89 17.56
CA TRP A 154 -4.44 0.12 17.56
C TRP A 154 -5.78 -0.47 17.09
N GLN A 155 -5.74 -1.39 16.11
CA GLN A 155 -6.92 -2.18 15.72
C GLN A 155 -7.45 -2.97 16.93
N THR A 156 -6.56 -3.68 17.63
CA THR A 156 -6.94 -4.46 18.82
C THR A 156 -7.54 -3.60 19.93
N ASP A 157 -6.98 -2.41 20.19
CA ASP A 157 -7.56 -1.48 21.17
C ASP A 157 -9.01 -1.10 20.82
N ILE A 158 -9.29 -0.85 19.53
CA ILE A 158 -10.63 -0.49 19.05
C ILE A 158 -11.59 -1.67 19.19
N ASP A 159 -11.21 -2.85 18.71
CA ASP A 159 -12.05 -4.05 18.72
C ASP A 159 -12.42 -4.44 20.16
N ARG A 160 -11.45 -4.42 21.06
CA ARG A 160 -11.67 -4.73 22.48
C ARG A 160 -12.59 -3.73 23.16
N ARG A 161 -12.50 -2.45 22.79
CA ARG A 161 -13.39 -1.40 23.30
C ARG A 161 -14.82 -1.58 22.79
N ALA A 162 -14.99 -1.94 21.52
CA ALA A 162 -16.28 -2.24 20.93
C ALA A 162 -16.93 -3.48 21.58
N ALA A 163 -16.16 -4.56 21.77
CA ALA A 163 -16.62 -5.77 22.44
C ALA A 163 -17.12 -5.48 23.87
N ARG A 164 -16.33 -4.76 24.69
CA ARG A 164 -16.75 -4.38 26.06
C ARG A 164 -18.00 -3.49 26.10
N ALA A 165 -18.20 -2.63 25.10
CA ALA A 165 -19.41 -1.81 25.02
C ALA A 165 -20.66 -2.67 24.77
N SER A 166 -20.52 -3.77 24.03
CA SER A 166 -21.60 -4.73 23.77
C SER A 166 -21.87 -5.69 24.95
N GLU A 167 -20.85 -6.02 25.75
CA GLU A 167 -20.91 -6.96 26.88
C GLU A 167 -21.51 -6.39 28.18
N LYS A 168 -22.33 -5.34 28.12
CA LYS A 168 -22.88 -4.64 29.29
C LYS A 168 -23.87 -5.53 30.10
N LYS A 169 -23.36 -6.55 30.78
CA LYS A 169 -24.09 -7.42 31.72
C LYS A 169 -24.07 -6.79 33.12
N GLU A 170 -25.24 -6.71 33.74
CA GLU A 170 -25.39 -6.29 35.13
C GLU A 170 -24.68 -7.28 36.07
N GLY A 171 -23.87 -6.76 36.99
CA GLY A 171 -23.37 -7.51 38.16
C GLY A 171 -21.92 -7.99 38.13
N GLU A 172 -21.16 -7.77 37.04
CA GLU A 172 -19.76 -8.23 36.97
C GLU A 172 -18.77 -7.21 37.54
N VAL A 173 -17.76 -7.70 38.27
CA VAL A 173 -16.70 -6.87 38.88
C VAL A 173 -15.96 -6.11 37.79
N ARG A 174 -15.96 -4.78 37.88
CA ARG A 174 -15.28 -3.91 36.91
C ARG A 174 -13.76 -4.00 37.08
N THR A 175 -13.08 -4.79 36.27
CA THR A 175 -11.63 -4.68 36.13
C THR A 175 -11.30 -3.35 35.45
N PHE A 176 -10.51 -2.49 36.14
CA PHE A 176 -10.01 -1.23 35.59
C PHE A 176 -8.89 -1.49 34.59
N GLU A 177 -9.23 -2.02 33.43
CA GLU A 177 -8.31 -2.05 32.31
C GLU A 177 -8.46 -0.76 31.50
N VAL A 178 -7.38 0.01 31.40
CA VAL A 178 -7.35 1.24 30.62
C VAL A 178 -6.99 0.90 29.17
N ILE A 179 -8.02 0.77 28.33
CA ILE A 179 -7.84 0.63 26.86
C ILE A 179 -7.72 2.03 26.26
N PRO A 180 -6.62 2.35 25.54
CA PRO A 180 -6.46 3.63 24.85
C PRO A 180 -7.66 3.95 23.95
N ARG A 181 -8.12 5.21 23.97
CA ARG A 181 -9.16 5.67 23.04
C ARG A 181 -8.51 6.08 21.73
N ARG A 182 -8.68 5.23 20.72
CA ARG A 182 -8.27 5.50 19.34
C ARG A 182 -9.52 5.80 18.51
N VAL A 183 -9.46 6.85 17.70
CA VAL A 183 -10.53 7.22 16.76
C VAL A 183 -10.43 6.48 15.43
N SER A 184 -9.28 5.85 15.16
CA SER A 184 -8.99 5.01 14.01
C SER A 184 -7.80 4.08 14.34
N SER A 185 -7.72 2.93 13.67
CA SER A 185 -6.55 2.04 13.71
C SER A 185 -5.41 2.51 12.81
N VAL A 186 -5.65 3.58 12.04
CA VAL A 186 -4.68 4.24 11.17
C VAL A 186 -4.22 5.54 11.80
N GLU A 187 -2.91 5.71 11.91
CA GLU A 187 -2.30 7.00 12.23
C GLU A 187 -2.06 7.79 10.95
N ASP A 188 -2.52 9.05 10.94
CA ASP A 188 -2.27 9.99 9.85
C ASP A 188 -1.01 10.82 10.15
N LEU A 189 0.00 10.71 9.30
CA LEU A 189 1.36 11.19 9.50
C LEU A 189 1.80 12.10 8.35
N ILE A 190 2.75 13.00 8.63
CA ILE A 190 3.52 13.75 7.64
C ILE A 190 5.01 13.40 7.79
N GLY A 191 5.72 13.26 6.66
CA GLY A 191 7.17 13.16 6.63
C GLY A 191 7.79 14.19 5.66
N GLY A 192 8.91 14.79 6.06
CA GLY A 192 9.74 15.68 5.24
C GLY A 192 11.19 15.23 5.10
N GLY A 193 11.41 13.92 5.19
CA GLY A 193 12.74 13.32 5.24
C GLY A 193 12.83 12.21 6.29
N PHE A 194 13.98 11.54 6.28
CA PHE A 194 14.30 10.55 7.30
C PHE A 194 14.17 11.12 8.71
N SER A 195 13.54 10.35 9.60
CA SER A 195 13.39 10.70 11.02
C SER A 195 12.56 11.96 11.32
N THR A 196 11.78 12.45 10.35
CA THR A 196 10.90 13.63 10.52
C THR A 196 9.40 13.28 10.60
N LEU A 197 9.08 11.98 10.74
CA LEU A 197 7.69 11.54 10.87
C LEU A 197 7.00 12.26 12.03
N THR A 198 5.91 12.94 11.69
CA THR A 198 5.14 13.77 12.62
C THR A 198 3.67 13.36 12.54
N THR A 199 3.08 13.00 13.68
CA THR A 199 1.64 12.73 13.79
C THR A 199 0.88 14.02 13.57
N LYS A 200 -0.13 13.99 12.70
CA LYS A 200 -1.00 15.16 12.48
C LYS A 200 -1.86 15.47 13.70
N ASP A 201 -2.12 16.75 13.94
CA ASP A 201 -2.96 17.22 15.04
C ASP A 201 -4.39 16.67 14.96
N LYS A 202 -4.94 16.56 13.75
CA LYS A 202 -6.24 15.95 13.48
C LYS A 202 -6.05 14.49 13.06
N GLN A 203 -6.67 13.58 13.81
CA GLN A 203 -6.67 12.13 13.55
C GLN A 203 -8.09 11.63 13.27
N GLY A 204 -8.21 10.44 12.67
CA GLY A 204 -9.49 9.77 12.44
C GLY A 204 -10.17 10.09 11.10
N ARG A 205 -9.54 10.89 10.24
CA ARG A 205 -10.02 11.07 8.86
C ARG A 205 -9.80 9.82 8.02
N VAL A 206 -8.64 9.20 8.19
CA VAL A 206 -8.35 7.88 7.60
C VAL A 206 -8.86 6.83 8.56
N GLN A 207 -9.80 6.02 8.10
CA GLN A 207 -10.37 4.91 8.87
C GLN A 207 -9.72 3.61 8.43
N GLY A 208 -9.51 2.71 9.39
CA GLY A 208 -8.96 1.39 9.14
C GLY A 208 -9.78 0.29 9.78
N GLN A 209 -9.79 -0.86 9.13
CA GLN A 209 -10.34 -2.11 9.65
C GLN A 209 -9.47 -3.24 9.13
N ALA A 210 -9.22 -4.24 9.97
CA ALA A 210 -8.35 -5.32 9.59
C ALA A 210 -8.74 -6.64 10.23
N VAL A 211 -8.42 -7.72 9.53
CA VAL A 211 -8.55 -9.08 10.04
C VAL A 211 -7.28 -9.85 9.69
N TRP A 212 -6.78 -10.63 10.66
CA TRP A 212 -5.77 -11.64 10.42
C TRP A 212 -6.45 -12.99 10.33
N LYS A 213 -6.27 -13.70 9.22
CA LYS A 213 -6.91 -14.99 8.96
C LYS A 213 -5.95 -15.86 8.17
N ASP A 214 -5.76 -17.11 8.62
CA ASP A 214 -4.99 -18.14 7.93
C ASP A 214 -3.57 -17.71 7.52
N GLY A 215 -2.90 -16.94 8.39
CA GLY A 215 -1.55 -16.42 8.13
C GLY A 215 -1.50 -15.22 7.18
N VAL A 216 -2.62 -14.55 6.94
CA VAL A 216 -2.68 -13.37 6.06
C VAL A 216 -3.37 -12.22 6.79
N TRP A 217 -2.71 -11.07 6.81
CA TRP A 217 -3.36 -9.82 7.18
C TRP A 217 -4.15 -9.28 6.00
N HIS A 218 -5.38 -8.86 6.27
CA HIS A 218 -6.22 -8.13 5.32
C HIS A 218 -6.58 -6.80 5.97
N VAL A 219 -6.08 -5.70 5.41
CA VAL A 219 -6.24 -4.35 5.98
C VAL A 219 -6.96 -3.48 4.97
N VAL A 220 -8.13 -2.98 5.34
CA VAL A 220 -8.84 -1.94 4.61
C VAL A 220 -8.50 -0.59 5.22
N MET A 221 -8.01 0.34 4.40
CA MET A 221 -7.90 1.76 4.76
C MET A 221 -8.77 2.59 3.81
N ARG A 222 -9.54 3.53 4.36
CA ARG A 222 -10.33 4.46 3.54
C ARG A 222 -10.28 5.88 4.04
N ARG A 223 -10.46 6.82 3.12
CA ARG A 223 -10.49 8.26 3.40
C ARG A 223 -11.43 8.97 2.41
N PRO A 224 -12.12 10.04 2.84
CA PRO A 224 -12.71 10.99 1.91
C PRO A 224 -11.70 11.57 0.91
N LEU A 225 -12.19 11.86 -0.30
CA LEU A 225 -11.43 12.50 -1.38
C LEU A 225 -11.41 14.03 -1.25
N VAL A 226 -12.43 14.62 -0.63
CA VAL A 226 -12.42 16.04 -0.28
C VAL A 226 -11.23 16.30 0.65
N SER A 227 -10.41 17.30 0.36
CA SER A 227 -9.32 17.70 1.25
C SER A 227 -9.83 18.76 2.22
N GLU A 228 -9.58 18.57 3.52
CA GLU A 228 -9.88 19.58 4.56
C GLU A 228 -8.62 20.33 5.00
N GLU A 229 -7.43 19.80 4.69
CA GLU A 229 -6.12 20.33 5.07
C GLU A 229 -5.21 20.40 3.84
N GLN A 230 -5.38 21.44 3.02
CA GLN A 230 -4.73 21.54 1.70
C GLN A 230 -3.19 21.39 1.73
N GLU A 231 -2.54 21.78 2.83
CA GLU A 231 -1.08 21.71 2.97
C GLU A 231 -0.56 20.36 3.48
N ASN A 232 -1.38 19.58 4.20
CA ASN A 232 -0.97 18.36 4.93
C ASN A 232 -1.80 17.12 4.53
N GLU A 233 -2.50 17.18 3.40
CA GLU A 233 -3.33 16.10 2.91
C GLU A 233 -3.11 15.89 1.42
N ALA A 234 -2.76 14.66 1.03
CA ALA A 234 -2.54 14.35 -0.38
C ALA A 234 -3.85 14.52 -1.18
N THR A 235 -3.78 15.30 -2.26
CA THR A 235 -4.94 15.60 -3.11
C THR A 235 -5.18 14.45 -4.08
N LEU A 236 -6.17 13.61 -3.78
CA LEU A 236 -6.56 12.48 -4.62
C LEU A 236 -7.71 12.88 -5.55
N VAL A 237 -7.45 13.00 -6.86
CA VAL A 237 -8.43 13.49 -7.83
C VAL A 237 -8.82 12.38 -8.81
N PRO A 238 -10.11 12.00 -8.88
CA PRO A 238 -10.62 11.10 -9.91
C PRO A 238 -10.28 11.57 -11.33
N GLY A 239 -9.84 10.65 -12.18
CA GLY A 239 -9.38 10.93 -13.54
C GLY A 239 -7.95 11.45 -13.64
N ARG A 240 -7.21 11.58 -12.52
CA ARG A 240 -5.78 11.93 -12.52
C ARG A 240 -4.92 10.72 -12.17
N MET A 241 -3.76 10.67 -12.82
CA MET A 241 -2.65 9.81 -12.41
C MET A 241 -1.90 10.46 -11.27
N GLN A 242 -1.62 9.67 -10.24
CA GLN A 242 -0.90 10.08 -9.04
C GLN A 242 0.14 9.02 -8.70
N THR A 243 0.84 9.19 -7.58
CA THR A 243 1.80 8.18 -7.11
C THR A 243 1.49 7.75 -5.69
N VAL A 244 1.84 6.49 -5.41
CA VAL A 244 1.65 5.87 -4.10
C VAL A 244 2.83 4.95 -3.80
N SER A 245 3.26 4.91 -2.55
CA SER A 245 4.30 4.01 -2.05
C SER A 245 3.77 3.20 -0.88
N PHE A 246 4.44 2.10 -0.55
CA PHE A 246 4.00 1.22 0.53
C PHE A 246 5.15 0.83 1.44
N ALA A 247 4.81 0.51 2.69
CA ALA A 247 5.72 -0.15 3.59
C ALA A 247 4.98 -1.14 4.48
N VAL A 248 5.63 -2.25 4.84
CA VAL A 248 5.09 -3.29 5.71
C VAL A 248 6.10 -3.59 6.81
N TRP A 249 5.60 -3.82 8.02
CA TRP A 249 6.36 -4.22 9.19
C TRP A 249 5.81 -5.54 9.69
N ASN A 250 6.67 -6.55 9.77
CA ASN A 250 6.41 -7.80 10.49
C ASN A 250 6.99 -7.72 11.91
N GLY A 251 6.12 -7.80 12.92
CA GLY A 251 6.48 -7.68 14.33
C GLY A 251 7.35 -8.84 14.83
N GLU A 252 7.13 -10.06 14.35
CA GLU A 252 7.95 -11.24 14.67
C GLU A 252 9.39 -11.08 14.18
N ASN A 253 9.57 -10.49 12.98
CA ASN A 253 10.89 -10.12 12.48
C ASN A 253 11.48 -8.86 13.14
N LYS A 254 10.85 -8.33 14.20
CA LYS A 254 11.30 -7.14 14.93
C LYS A 254 11.41 -5.89 14.07
N GLU A 255 10.63 -5.82 13.00
CA GLU A 255 10.55 -4.66 12.12
C GLU A 255 9.85 -3.52 12.87
N ARG A 256 10.45 -2.33 12.86
CA ARG A 256 9.89 -1.09 13.41
C ARG A 256 10.61 0.13 12.85
N ASN A 257 9.93 1.27 12.84
CA ASN A 257 10.47 2.53 12.34
C ASN A 257 11.01 2.36 10.90
N GLY A 258 12.29 2.66 10.66
CA GLY A 258 12.92 2.48 9.35
C GLY A 258 13.24 1.04 8.96
N GLN A 259 13.21 0.08 9.89
CA GLN A 259 13.46 -1.34 9.61
C GLN A 259 12.15 -1.97 9.17
N LYS A 260 11.97 -2.14 7.85
CA LYS A 260 10.71 -2.52 7.22
C LYS A 260 10.91 -2.99 5.79
N ALA A 261 9.92 -3.67 5.24
CA ALA A 261 9.77 -3.87 3.82
C ALA A 261 9.22 -2.60 3.16
N VAL A 262 9.74 -2.19 2.01
CA VAL A 262 9.34 -0.98 1.28
C VAL A 262 9.09 -1.26 -0.19
N ALA A 263 8.11 -0.55 -0.74
CA ALA A 263 7.87 -0.39 -2.17
C ALA A 263 8.07 1.10 -2.54
N PRO A 264 8.78 1.42 -3.63
CA PRO A 264 8.97 2.79 -4.08
C PRO A 264 7.66 3.36 -4.65
N TRP A 265 7.74 4.48 -5.38
CA TRP A 265 6.58 5.05 -6.06
C TRP A 265 6.05 4.15 -7.17
N PHE A 266 4.78 3.80 -7.08
CA PHE A 266 3.95 3.23 -8.14
C PHE A 266 2.96 4.26 -8.65
N GLN A 267 2.50 4.09 -9.89
CA GLN A 267 1.44 4.94 -10.42
C GLN A 267 0.09 4.52 -9.84
N LEU A 268 -0.69 5.48 -9.38
CA LEU A 268 -2.07 5.32 -8.95
C LEU A 268 -3.00 5.98 -9.99
N SER A 269 -3.73 5.15 -10.74
CA SER A 269 -4.78 5.59 -11.66
C SER A 269 -6.13 5.60 -10.94
N ILE A 270 -6.69 6.77 -10.67
CA ILE A 270 -8.06 6.87 -10.14
C ILE A 270 -9.02 7.03 -11.30
N ASP A 271 -9.99 6.14 -11.45
CA ASP A 271 -10.96 6.21 -12.54
C ASP A 271 -11.72 7.55 -12.50
N PRO A 272 -12.09 8.13 -13.65
CA PRO A 272 -12.89 9.34 -13.68
C PRO A 272 -14.30 9.05 -13.15
N VAL A 273 -14.87 9.98 -12.38
CA VAL A 273 -16.32 9.98 -12.12
C VAL A 273 -16.98 10.38 -13.43
N ALA A 274 -17.71 9.46 -14.08
CA ALA A 274 -18.40 9.77 -15.31
C ALA A 274 -19.28 11.01 -15.11
N LYS A 275 -19.06 12.07 -15.90
CA LYS A 275 -20.04 13.16 -16.01
C LYS A 275 -21.23 12.58 -16.80
N LEU A 276 -22.37 12.45 -16.12
CA LEU A 276 -23.67 12.30 -16.80
C LEU A 276 -23.93 13.52 -17.69
#